data_AF-A0A1I4NGE9-F1
#
_entry.id   AF-A0A1I4NGE9-F1
#
_cell.length_a   1.000
_cell.length_b   1.000
_cell.length_c   1.000
_cell.angle_alpha   90.00
_cell.angle_beta   90.00
_cell.angle_gamma   90.00
#
_symmetry.space_group_name_H-M   'P 1'
#
loop_
_entity.id
_entity.type
_entity.pdbx_description
1 polymer ?
#
loop_
_entity_poly.entity_id
_entity_poly.type
_entity_poly.pdbx_seq_one_letter_code
_entity_poly.pdbx_strand_id
1 'polypeptide(L)'
;MKPHIAASPWLLLLTGLLLGACAQQPVTDGERVERQLLSHSLLIDAGDQPVLALPQRTLRITEQRLYQVSRLDARDQLIDQTQEYQTLPWGNRAVAVHAGELDTELHTDQDGILRLNLLHDDFINLDYDNLRALQLSVTAEDGTRAEHTLLVGRELRGKLHEAVSLIYHSLEQDEVDEWARRVHRLAELGLQEESEQLENMLILLTSGDPQLQADFIQALEERE
;
A
#
# COMPACT_ATOMS: atom_id res chain seq x y z
N MET A 1 57.60 41.67 48.92
CA MET A 1 57.81 42.50 47.71
C MET A 1 57.07 41.87 46.55
N LYS A 2 56.11 42.58 45.97
CA LYS A 2 55.47 42.22 44.69
C LYS A 2 56.44 42.46 43.54
N PRO A 3 56.27 41.72 42.43
CA PRO A 3 56.23 42.40 41.14
C PRO A 3 54.93 42.11 40.40
N HIS A 4 54.44 43.14 39.72
CA HIS A 4 53.36 43.11 38.74
C HIS A 4 53.81 42.38 37.48
N ILE A 5 52.92 41.57 36.88
CA ILE A 5 52.95 41.24 35.45
C ILE A 5 51.55 41.44 34.89
N ALA A 6 51.51 42.13 33.76
CA ALA A 6 50.36 42.61 33.02
C ALA A 6 49.94 41.66 31.90
N ALA A 7 48.74 41.93 31.37
CA ALA A 7 48.24 41.56 30.03
C ALA A 7 47.90 40.05 29.86
N SER A 8 46.86 39.63 29.15
CA SER A 8 45.95 40.26 28.20
C SER A 8 44.76 39.27 27.95
N PRO A 9 43.92 39.38 26.91
CA PRO A 9 42.46 39.40 27.01
C PRO A 9 41.83 38.07 26.54
N TRP A 10 40.49 37.99 26.51
CA TRP A 10 39.64 37.52 25.40
C TRP A 10 38.24 37.26 25.96
N LEU A 11 37.34 38.21 25.73
CA LEU A 11 35.91 38.09 25.99
C LEU A 11 35.28 37.30 24.84
N LEU A 12 34.82 36.09 25.17
CA LEU A 12 34.03 35.22 24.28
C LEU A 12 32.61 35.78 24.14
N LEU A 13 32.19 35.93 22.88
CA LEU A 13 30.81 36.23 22.47
C LEU A 13 29.93 34.98 22.59
N LEU A 14 28.73 35.18 23.14
CA LEU A 14 27.60 34.25 23.16
C LEU A 14 27.08 33.94 21.74
N THR A 15 26.75 32.68 21.48
CA THR A 15 25.68 32.30 20.53
C THR A 15 24.96 31.04 21.03
N GLY A 16 23.63 31.09 21.00
CA GLY A 16 22.73 30.24 21.78
C GLY A 16 22.47 28.85 21.20
N LEU A 17 22.26 27.90 22.11
CA LEU A 17 21.69 26.58 21.85
C LEU A 17 20.16 26.67 21.88
N LEU A 18 19.52 26.31 20.76
CA LEU A 18 18.09 26.01 20.70
C LEU A 18 17.87 24.60 21.26
N LEU A 19 17.29 24.50 22.45
CA LEU A 19 16.80 23.23 23.00
C LEU A 19 15.47 22.87 22.33
N GLY A 20 15.47 21.82 21.51
CA GLY A 20 14.25 21.10 21.15
C GLY A 20 13.73 20.34 22.38
N ALA A 21 12.58 20.75 22.88
CA ALA A 21 11.92 20.08 23.99
C ALA A 21 11.18 18.83 23.48
N CYS A 22 11.82 17.67 23.57
CA CYS A 22 11.08 16.41 23.67
C CYS A 22 10.55 16.33 25.11
N ALA A 23 9.23 16.46 25.29
CA ALA A 23 8.59 16.29 26.59
C ALA A 23 8.62 14.80 26.99
N GLN A 24 9.73 14.35 27.55
CA GLN A 24 9.77 13.11 28.33
C GLN A 24 9.29 13.43 29.75
N GLN A 25 8.14 12.86 30.12
CA GLN A 25 7.65 12.92 31.49
C GLN A 25 8.66 12.20 32.41
N PRO A 26 8.98 12.76 33.58
CA PRO A 26 9.85 12.10 34.55
C PRO A 26 9.13 10.84 35.06
N VAL A 27 9.71 9.67 34.81
CA VAL A 27 9.33 8.45 35.51
C VAL A 27 9.69 8.67 36.98
N THR A 28 8.70 8.76 37.87
CA THR A 28 8.96 8.88 39.29
C THR A 28 9.49 7.54 39.81
N ASP A 29 10.55 7.57 40.62
CA ASP A 29 11.21 6.37 41.12
C ASP A 29 10.20 5.53 41.94
N GLY A 30 9.85 4.34 41.43
CA GLY A 30 8.88 3.42 42.03
C GLY A 30 7.48 3.37 41.42
N GLU A 31 7.11 4.25 40.49
CA GLU A 31 5.83 4.15 39.77
C GLU A 31 5.93 3.11 38.63
N ARG A 32 5.07 2.08 38.65
CA ARG A 32 4.99 1.05 37.60
C ARG A 32 3.76 1.27 36.74
N VAL A 33 3.95 1.16 35.43
CA VAL A 33 2.85 1.16 34.45
C VAL A 33 2.66 -0.26 33.93
N GLU A 34 1.46 -0.80 34.10
CA GLU A 34 1.06 -2.09 33.54
C GLU A 34 0.06 -1.87 32.40
N ARG A 35 0.22 -2.64 31.32
CA ARG A 35 -0.69 -2.64 30.18
C ARG A 35 -1.29 -4.04 30.00
N GLN A 36 -2.60 -4.12 30.10
CA GLN A 36 -3.35 -5.34 29.80
C GLN A 36 -4.15 -5.13 28.52
N LEU A 37 -3.96 -6.00 27.53
CA LEU A 37 -4.76 -6.00 26.31
C LEU A 37 -6.20 -6.45 26.65
N LEU A 38 -7.17 -5.59 26.39
CA LEU A 38 -8.59 -5.87 26.60
C LEU A 38 -9.28 -6.36 25.32
N SER A 39 -8.91 -5.80 24.18
CA SER A 39 -9.47 -6.15 22.87
C SER A 39 -8.43 -5.98 21.78
N HIS A 40 -8.48 -6.86 20.78
CA HIS A 40 -7.70 -6.80 19.56
C HIS A 40 -8.61 -7.16 18.39
N SER A 41 -8.62 -6.31 17.37
CA SER A 41 -9.43 -6.49 16.17
C SER A 41 -8.65 -6.02 14.94
N LEU A 42 -8.94 -6.64 13.79
CA LEU A 42 -8.41 -6.25 12.50
C LEU A 42 -9.56 -5.66 11.66
N LEU A 43 -9.24 -4.66 10.86
CA LEU A 43 -10.19 -4.01 9.96
C LEU A 43 -9.61 -3.99 8.56
N ILE A 44 -10.37 -4.50 7.59
CA ILE A 44 -10.09 -4.37 6.16
C ILE A 44 -11.07 -3.34 5.61
N ASP A 45 -10.55 -2.18 5.25
CA ASP A 45 -11.29 -1.12 4.56
C ASP A 45 -11.03 -1.22 3.05
N ALA A 46 -12.08 -1.58 2.30
CA ALA A 46 -12.06 -1.68 0.84
C ALA A 46 -12.77 -0.51 0.14
N GLY A 47 -13.16 0.53 0.90
CA GLY A 47 -14.05 1.60 0.46
C GLY A 47 -15.53 1.20 0.44
N ASP A 48 -16.39 2.18 0.12
CA ASP A 48 -17.85 2.03 0.21
C ASP A 48 -18.46 1.14 -0.89
N GLN A 49 -17.74 0.93 -1.99
CA GLN A 49 -18.23 0.15 -3.14
C GLN A 49 -17.76 -1.30 -3.03
N PRO A 50 -18.64 -2.25 -2.69
CA PRO A 50 -18.27 -3.66 -2.54
C PRO A 50 -18.01 -4.34 -3.89
N VAL A 51 -18.46 -3.74 -5.00
CA VAL A 51 -18.26 -4.24 -6.35
C VAL A 51 -17.07 -3.55 -7.01
N LEU A 52 -16.18 -4.34 -7.61
CA LEU A 52 -15.10 -3.88 -8.46
C LEU A 52 -15.65 -3.47 -9.84
N ALA A 53 -15.43 -2.20 -10.20
CA ALA A 53 -15.70 -1.66 -11.53
C ALA A 53 -14.44 -1.61 -12.41
N LEU A 54 -13.26 -1.64 -11.78
CA LEU A 54 -11.93 -1.62 -12.38
C LEU A 54 -11.11 -2.80 -11.83
N PRO A 55 -10.07 -3.24 -12.56
CA PRO A 55 -9.18 -4.31 -12.10
C PRO A 55 -8.37 -3.91 -10.86
N GLN A 56 -8.11 -2.62 -10.65
CA GLN A 56 -7.41 -2.12 -9.48
C GLN A 56 -8.35 -1.83 -8.30
N ARG A 57 -7.88 -2.13 -7.10
CA ARG A 57 -8.46 -1.61 -5.86
C ARG A 57 -7.38 -1.41 -4.80
N THR A 58 -7.40 -0.25 -4.17
CA THR A 58 -6.60 0.01 -2.96
C THR A 58 -7.42 -0.36 -1.74
N LEU A 59 -6.87 -1.19 -0.86
CA LEU A 59 -7.44 -1.52 0.44
C LEU A 59 -6.52 -1.03 1.55
N ARG A 60 -7.08 -0.63 2.68
CA ARG A 60 -6.34 -0.30 3.90
C ARG A 60 -6.67 -1.33 4.97
N ILE A 61 -5.64 -1.95 5.53
CA ILE A 61 -5.79 -2.87 6.64
C ILE A 61 -5.18 -2.23 7.90
N THR A 62 -5.97 -2.20 8.97
CA THR A 62 -5.56 -1.65 10.27
C THR A 62 -5.79 -2.66 11.38
N GLU A 63 -4.94 -2.57 12.39
CA GLU A 63 -5.02 -3.33 13.62
C GLU A 63 -5.41 -2.37 14.76
N GLN A 64 -6.47 -2.71 15.48
CA GLN A 64 -7.00 -1.93 16.58
C GLN A 64 -6.86 -2.70 17.87
N ARG A 65 -6.19 -2.09 18.86
CA ARG A 65 -5.96 -2.65 20.18
C ARG A 65 -6.48 -1.69 21.25
N LEU A 66 -7.20 -2.24 22.22
CA LEU A 66 -7.65 -1.52 23.41
C LEU A 66 -6.91 -2.07 24.62
N TYR A 67 -6.23 -1.21 25.36
CA TYR A 67 -5.51 -1.58 26.57
C TYR A 67 -6.15 -0.96 27.81
N GLN A 68 -6.14 -1.70 28.90
CA GLN A 68 -6.24 -1.14 30.24
C GLN A 68 -4.83 -0.77 30.68
N VAL A 69 -4.63 0.50 31.03
CA VAL A 69 -3.36 0.99 31.58
C VAL A 69 -3.55 1.30 33.05
N SER A 70 -2.81 0.58 33.88
CA SER A 70 -2.85 0.71 35.33
C SER A 70 -1.54 1.33 35.81
N ARG A 71 -1.63 2.39 36.61
CA ARG A 71 -0.48 3.01 37.27
C ARG A 71 -0.47 2.61 38.72
N LEU A 72 0.64 2.03 39.16
CA LEU A 72 0.83 1.48 40.49
C LEU A 72 1.94 2.27 41.20
N ASP A 73 1.77 2.51 42.50
CA ASP A 73 2.82 3.07 43.33
C ASP A 73 3.91 2.04 43.65
N ALA A 74 4.94 2.46 44.38
CA ALA A 74 6.04 1.60 44.79
C ALA A 74 5.63 0.44 45.73
N ARG A 75 4.38 0.42 46.18
CA ARG A 75 3.79 -0.61 47.06
C ARG A 75 2.75 -1.46 46.33
N ASP A 76 2.74 -1.43 44.98
CA ASP A 76 1.75 -2.11 44.13
C ASP A 76 0.30 -1.66 44.38
N GLN A 77 0.08 -0.46 44.92
CA GLN A 77 -1.27 0.10 45.07
C GLN A 77 -1.66 0.86 43.81
N LEU A 78 -2.86 0.59 43.30
CA LEU A 78 -3.43 1.28 42.14
C LEU A 78 -3.60 2.76 42.43
N ILE A 79 -2.86 3.59 41.71
CA ILE A 79 -2.98 5.05 41.71
C ILE A 79 -4.06 5.48 40.72
N ASP A 80 -4.01 4.93 39.50
CA ASP A 80 -4.86 5.36 38.38
C ASP A 80 -5.08 4.22 37.39
N GLN A 81 -6.20 4.26 36.67
CA GLN A 81 -6.56 3.28 35.66
C GLN A 81 -7.28 3.96 34.49
N THR A 82 -6.73 3.82 33.29
CA THR A 82 -7.29 4.42 32.07
C THR A 82 -7.37 3.40 30.94
N GLN A 83 -8.17 3.71 29.92
CA GLN A 83 -8.23 2.94 28.68
C GLN A 83 -7.46 3.67 27.58
N GLU A 84 -6.56 2.97 26.91
CA GLU A 84 -5.78 3.48 25.79
C GLU A 84 -6.14 2.73 24.50
N TYR A 85 -6.55 3.48 23.48
CA TYR A 85 -6.79 2.95 22.14
C TYR A 85 -5.54 3.12 21.28
N GLN A 86 -5.12 2.05 20.62
CA GLN A 86 -4.01 2.05 19.68
C GLN A 86 -4.50 1.55 18.32
N THR A 87 -4.21 2.31 17.25
CA THR A 87 -4.43 1.87 15.87
C THR A 87 -3.08 1.77 15.19
N LEU A 88 -2.80 0.62 14.59
CA LEU A 88 -1.57 0.32 13.89
C LEU A 88 -1.88 -0.03 12.44
N PRO A 89 -1.02 0.34 11.47
CA PRO A 89 -1.12 -0.21 10.14
C PRO A 89 -0.81 -1.71 10.19
N TRP A 90 -1.52 -2.51 9.38
CA TRP A 90 -1.10 -3.87 9.07
C TRP A 90 0.08 -3.82 8.09
N GLY A 91 1.19 -3.21 8.50
CA GLY A 91 2.26 -2.82 7.58
C GLY A 91 3.25 -3.94 7.29
N ASN A 92 3.61 -4.13 6.02
CA ASN A 92 4.55 -5.17 5.54
C ASN A 92 4.12 -6.60 5.95
N ARG A 93 2.83 -6.91 5.85
CA ARG A 93 2.27 -8.19 6.29
C ARG A 93 1.41 -8.81 5.20
N ALA A 94 1.29 -10.12 5.27
CA ALA A 94 0.51 -10.88 4.30
C ALA A 94 -1.00 -10.69 4.46
N VAL A 95 -1.67 -10.76 3.31
CA VAL A 95 -3.10 -10.81 3.13
C VAL A 95 -3.37 -12.00 2.22
N ALA A 96 -4.02 -13.03 2.76
CA ALA A 96 -4.42 -14.18 1.97
C ALA A 96 -5.59 -13.79 1.05
N VAL A 97 -5.48 -14.14 -0.22
CA VAL A 97 -6.46 -13.84 -1.26
C VAL A 97 -6.91 -15.15 -1.90
N HIS A 98 -8.21 -15.38 -1.87
CA HIS A 98 -8.88 -16.49 -2.52
C HIS A 98 -9.76 -15.98 -3.67
N ALA A 99 -9.53 -16.47 -4.88
CA ALA A 99 -10.19 -16.02 -6.10
C ALA A 99 -10.48 -17.20 -7.04
N GLY A 100 -11.69 -17.77 -6.95
CA GLY A 100 -12.02 -18.98 -7.71
C GLY A 100 -11.21 -20.17 -7.19
N GLU A 101 -10.36 -20.76 -8.05
CA GLU A 101 -9.45 -21.86 -7.68
C GLU A 101 -8.05 -21.35 -7.27
N LEU A 102 -7.80 -20.05 -7.32
CA LEU A 102 -6.52 -19.46 -6.94
C LEU A 102 -6.51 -19.11 -5.45
N ASP A 103 -5.52 -19.66 -4.75
CA ASP A 103 -5.10 -19.22 -3.42
C ASP A 103 -3.71 -18.59 -3.53
N THR A 104 -3.59 -17.31 -3.16
CA THR A 104 -2.31 -16.59 -3.16
C THR A 104 -2.22 -15.65 -1.96
N GLU A 105 -1.03 -15.12 -1.72
CA GLU A 105 -0.78 -14.11 -0.69
C GLU A 105 -0.28 -12.83 -1.34
N LEU A 106 -0.93 -11.71 -1.00
CA LEU A 106 -0.44 -10.38 -1.33
C LEU A 106 0.10 -9.70 -0.08
N HIS A 107 0.98 -8.72 -0.25
CA HIS A 107 1.57 -7.99 0.87
C HIS A 107 1.10 -6.54 0.89
N THR A 108 0.83 -6.03 2.10
CA THR A 108 0.68 -4.60 2.33
C THR A 108 2.03 -3.88 2.32
N ASP A 109 2.02 -2.59 2.01
CA ASP A 109 3.15 -1.71 2.28
C ASP A 109 3.27 -1.36 3.77
N GLN A 110 4.24 -0.52 4.14
CA GLN A 110 4.47 -0.08 5.52
C GLN A 110 3.27 0.63 6.19
N ASP A 111 2.38 1.23 5.39
CA ASP A 111 1.23 2.00 5.86
C ASP A 111 -0.05 1.13 5.93
N GLY A 112 0.10 -0.18 5.71
CA GLY A 112 -1.01 -1.14 5.72
C GLY A 112 -1.87 -1.04 4.46
N ILE A 113 -1.33 -0.50 3.36
CA ILE A 113 -2.05 -0.41 2.09
C ILE A 113 -1.76 -1.65 1.24
N LEU A 114 -2.81 -2.31 0.80
CA LEU A 114 -2.78 -3.37 -0.21
C LEU A 114 -3.25 -2.80 -1.55
N ARG A 115 -2.46 -2.98 -2.61
CA ARG A 115 -2.84 -2.63 -3.99
C ARG A 115 -3.18 -3.90 -4.75
N LEU A 116 -4.46 -4.17 -4.90
CA LEU A 116 -4.96 -5.27 -5.72
C LEU A 116 -4.97 -4.85 -7.18
N ASN A 117 -4.49 -5.71 -8.07
CA ASN A 117 -4.70 -5.60 -9.52
C ASN A 117 -4.98 -6.98 -10.11
N LEU A 118 -6.19 -7.17 -10.66
CA LEU A 118 -6.63 -8.44 -11.26
C LEU A 118 -5.99 -8.76 -12.62
N LEU A 119 -5.22 -7.83 -13.18
CA LEU A 119 -4.41 -8.02 -14.39
C LEU A 119 -2.93 -8.26 -14.07
N HIS A 120 -2.56 -8.42 -12.79
CA HIS A 120 -1.21 -8.86 -12.42
C HIS A 120 -1.02 -10.35 -12.73
N ASP A 121 0.24 -10.77 -12.96
CA ASP A 121 0.62 -12.10 -13.45
C ASP A 121 0.03 -13.27 -12.64
N ASP A 122 -0.17 -13.09 -11.34
CA ASP A 122 -0.78 -14.11 -10.47
C ASP A 122 -2.27 -14.39 -10.81
N PHE A 123 -2.95 -13.41 -11.43
CA PHE A 123 -4.39 -13.42 -11.66
C PHE A 123 -4.78 -13.64 -13.13
N ILE A 124 -3.84 -13.55 -14.08
CA ILE A 124 -4.15 -13.59 -15.53
C ILE A 124 -4.72 -14.93 -16.02
N ASN A 125 -4.44 -16.01 -15.28
CA ASN A 125 -4.88 -17.37 -15.62
C ASN A 125 -6.21 -17.74 -14.97
N LEU A 126 -6.87 -16.79 -14.31
CA LEU A 126 -8.18 -17.03 -13.71
C LEU A 126 -9.25 -17.27 -14.77
N ASP A 127 -10.21 -18.12 -14.43
CA ASP A 127 -11.46 -18.22 -15.16
C ASP A 127 -12.32 -16.98 -14.86
N TYR A 128 -12.11 -15.91 -15.62
CA TYR A 128 -12.84 -14.66 -15.47
C TYR A 128 -14.35 -14.83 -15.70
N ASP A 129 -14.81 -15.81 -16.47
CA ASP A 129 -16.24 -16.04 -16.65
C ASP A 129 -16.89 -16.45 -15.32
N ASN A 130 -16.16 -17.16 -14.46
CA ASN A 130 -16.63 -17.65 -13.17
C ASN A 130 -16.11 -16.86 -11.94
N LEU A 131 -15.18 -15.91 -12.12
CA LEU A 131 -14.67 -15.05 -11.05
C LEU A 131 -15.75 -14.06 -10.54
N ARG A 132 -16.55 -14.47 -9.56
CA ARG A 132 -17.64 -13.66 -9.00
C ARG A 132 -17.22 -12.77 -7.83
N ALA A 133 -16.20 -13.20 -7.10
CA ALA A 133 -15.73 -12.51 -5.91
C ALA A 133 -14.28 -12.87 -5.61
N LEU A 134 -13.61 -12.00 -4.85
CA LEU A 134 -12.36 -12.28 -4.16
C LEU A 134 -12.62 -12.21 -2.65
N GLN A 135 -12.13 -13.22 -1.92
CA GLN A 135 -12.13 -13.20 -0.47
C GLN A 135 -10.72 -12.86 0.01
N LEU A 136 -10.63 -11.81 0.82
CA LEU A 136 -9.39 -11.39 1.47
C LEU A 136 -9.47 -11.76 2.94
N SER A 137 -8.38 -12.26 3.51
CA SER A 137 -8.30 -12.53 4.94
C SER A 137 -6.94 -12.16 5.51
N VAL A 138 -6.96 -11.63 6.73
CA VAL A 138 -5.76 -11.35 7.52
C VAL A 138 -5.90 -12.02 8.88
N THR A 139 -4.83 -12.62 9.35
CA THR A 139 -4.79 -13.32 10.65
C THR A 139 -3.55 -12.88 11.42
N ALA A 140 -3.75 -12.32 12.61
CA ALA A 140 -2.68 -11.92 13.52
C ALA A 140 -2.07 -13.13 14.25
N GLU A 141 -0.94 -12.90 14.91
CA GLU A 141 -0.17 -13.94 15.60
C GLU A 141 -0.97 -14.59 16.75
N ASP A 142 -1.87 -13.84 17.38
CA ASP A 142 -2.75 -14.32 18.45
C ASP A 142 -4.04 -14.98 17.92
N GLY A 143 -4.16 -15.15 16.61
CA GLY A 143 -5.30 -15.76 15.94
C GLY A 143 -6.45 -14.80 15.62
N THR A 144 -6.35 -13.52 15.99
CA THR A 144 -7.34 -12.50 15.61
C THR A 144 -7.43 -12.42 14.09
N ARG A 145 -8.64 -12.53 13.51
CA ARG A 145 -8.85 -12.59 12.07
C ARG A 145 -9.88 -11.57 11.60
N ALA A 146 -9.66 -11.04 10.40
CA ALA A 146 -10.67 -10.30 9.65
C ALA A 146 -10.74 -10.83 8.23
N GLU A 147 -11.94 -10.74 7.65
CA GLU A 147 -12.20 -11.13 6.27
C GLU A 147 -13.00 -10.05 5.55
N HIS A 148 -12.80 -9.96 4.24
CA HIS A 148 -13.55 -9.06 3.37
C HIS A 148 -13.82 -9.74 2.04
N THR A 149 -14.97 -9.45 1.43
CA THR A 149 -15.34 -9.99 0.12
C THR A 149 -15.54 -8.85 -0.86
N LEU A 150 -14.74 -8.86 -1.93
CA LEU A 150 -14.90 -7.97 -3.07
C LEU A 150 -15.70 -8.69 -4.15
N LEU A 151 -16.79 -8.10 -4.62
CA LEU A 151 -17.59 -8.65 -5.71
C LEU A 151 -17.01 -8.20 -7.06
N VAL A 152 -16.98 -9.11 -8.04
CA VAL A 152 -16.51 -8.79 -9.39
C VAL A 152 -17.72 -8.68 -10.33
N GLY A 153 -17.94 -7.48 -10.85
CA GLY A 153 -19.05 -7.21 -11.76
C GLY A 153 -18.93 -8.01 -13.06
N ARG A 154 -20.07 -8.34 -13.69
CA ARG A 154 -20.09 -9.02 -15.00
C ARG A 154 -19.37 -8.19 -16.07
N GLU A 155 -19.55 -6.87 -16.06
CA GLU A 155 -18.88 -5.97 -17.01
C GLU A 155 -17.36 -6.02 -16.85
N LEU A 156 -16.86 -5.96 -15.61
CA LEU A 156 -15.43 -6.06 -15.33
C LEU A 156 -14.87 -7.42 -15.77
N ARG A 157 -15.57 -8.53 -15.54
CA ARG A 157 -15.13 -9.86 -16.02
C ARG A 157 -14.91 -9.89 -17.53
N GLY A 158 -15.83 -9.31 -18.30
CA GLY A 158 -15.68 -9.20 -19.75
C GLY A 158 -14.46 -8.36 -20.15
N LYS A 159 -14.24 -7.23 -19.46
CA LYS A 159 -13.06 -6.39 -19.67
C LYS A 159 -11.76 -7.11 -19.34
N LEU A 160 -11.71 -7.85 -18.23
CA LEU A 160 -10.52 -8.61 -17.81
C LEU A 160 -10.12 -9.65 -18.86
N HIS A 161 -11.11 -10.40 -19.36
CA HIS A 161 -10.87 -11.40 -20.39
C HIS A 161 -10.27 -10.79 -21.66
N GLU A 162 -10.84 -9.67 -22.13
CA GLU A 162 -10.33 -8.97 -23.30
C GLU A 162 -8.96 -8.33 -23.06
N ALA A 163 -8.77 -7.68 -21.90
CA ALA A 163 -7.54 -6.99 -21.54
C ALA A 163 -6.34 -7.95 -21.47
N VAL A 164 -6.50 -9.15 -20.89
CA VAL A 164 -5.42 -10.14 -20.85
C VAL A 164 -4.95 -10.51 -22.26
N SER A 165 -5.88 -10.69 -23.21
CA SER A 165 -5.52 -10.96 -24.60
C SER A 165 -4.77 -9.78 -25.24
N LEU A 166 -5.15 -8.54 -24.96
CA LEU A 166 -4.50 -7.35 -25.52
C LEU A 166 -3.08 -7.15 -24.96
N ILE A 167 -2.88 -7.39 -23.67
CA ILE A 167 -1.63 -7.11 -22.96
C ILE A 167 -0.61 -8.25 -23.15
N TYR A 168 -1.05 -9.51 -23.07
CA TYR A 168 -0.14 -10.65 -22.94
C TYR A 168 0.02 -11.50 -24.20
N HIS A 169 -0.77 -11.28 -25.26
CA HIS A 169 -0.51 -11.97 -26.53
C HIS A 169 0.81 -11.47 -27.15
N SER A 170 1.54 -12.42 -27.75
CA SER A 170 2.85 -12.17 -28.35
C SER A 170 2.82 -10.98 -29.33
N LEU A 171 3.82 -10.12 -29.20
CA LEU A 171 4.04 -8.95 -30.05
C LEU A 171 4.90 -9.26 -31.29
N GLU A 172 5.59 -10.41 -31.31
CA GLU A 172 6.60 -10.73 -32.33
C GLU A 172 6.02 -10.90 -33.75
N GLN A 173 4.73 -11.18 -33.85
CA GLN A 173 4.03 -11.40 -35.11
C GLN A 173 3.14 -10.22 -35.52
N ASP A 174 3.07 -9.20 -34.68
CA ASP A 174 2.15 -8.08 -34.87
C ASP A 174 2.83 -6.94 -35.63
N GLU A 175 2.02 -6.24 -36.43
CA GLU A 175 2.42 -4.98 -37.06
C GLU A 175 2.21 -3.81 -36.09
N VAL A 176 2.85 -2.67 -36.37
CA VAL A 176 2.78 -1.46 -35.54
C VAL A 176 1.33 -0.97 -35.32
N ASP A 177 0.50 -1.07 -36.36
CA ASP A 177 -0.92 -0.71 -36.29
C ASP A 177 -1.70 -1.57 -35.29
N GLU A 178 -1.31 -2.84 -35.14
CA GLU A 178 -1.91 -3.77 -34.19
C GLU A 178 -1.54 -3.41 -32.76
N TRP A 179 -0.31 -2.94 -32.51
CA TRP A 179 0.10 -2.42 -31.21
C TRP A 179 -0.69 -1.16 -30.83
N ALA A 180 -0.81 -0.19 -31.74
CA ALA A 180 -1.60 1.01 -31.50
C ALA A 180 -3.08 0.66 -31.26
N ARG A 181 -3.64 -0.26 -32.04
CA ARG A 181 -5.00 -0.79 -31.82
C ARG A 181 -5.17 -1.38 -30.42
N ARG A 182 -4.19 -2.12 -29.90
CA ARG A 182 -4.25 -2.70 -28.54
C ARG A 182 -4.30 -1.62 -27.47
N VAL A 183 -3.45 -0.61 -27.56
CA VAL A 183 -3.43 0.56 -26.66
C VAL A 183 -4.80 1.24 -26.67
N HIS A 184 -5.29 1.68 -27.83
CA HIS A 184 -6.59 2.33 -27.93
C HIS A 184 -7.73 1.46 -27.41
N ARG A 185 -7.67 0.15 -27.66
CA ARG A 185 -8.72 -0.76 -27.21
C ARG A 185 -8.78 -0.87 -25.68
N LEU A 186 -7.65 -0.85 -24.98
CA LEU A 186 -7.63 -0.78 -23.52
C LEU A 186 -8.26 0.52 -23.02
N ALA A 187 -7.93 1.65 -23.64
CA ALA A 187 -8.54 2.94 -23.33
C ALA A 187 -10.08 2.93 -23.55
N GLU A 188 -10.56 2.35 -24.65
CA GLU A 188 -11.99 2.18 -24.95
C GLU A 188 -12.72 1.31 -23.90
N LEU A 189 -12.03 0.33 -23.32
CA LEU A 189 -12.56 -0.48 -22.22
C LEU A 189 -12.61 0.28 -20.89
N GLY A 190 -12.06 1.50 -20.84
CA GLY A 190 -11.91 2.31 -19.63
C GLY A 190 -10.74 1.86 -18.75
N LEU A 191 -9.77 1.16 -19.32
CA LEU A 191 -8.55 0.66 -18.68
C LEU A 191 -7.38 1.58 -19.02
N GLN A 192 -7.46 2.83 -18.54
CA GLN A 192 -6.52 3.89 -18.92
C GLN A 192 -5.12 3.62 -18.38
N GLU A 193 -5.02 3.13 -17.13
CA GLU A 193 -3.73 2.82 -16.53
C GLU A 193 -3.01 1.71 -17.33
N GLU A 194 -3.72 0.68 -17.76
CA GLU A 194 -3.17 -0.41 -18.57
C GLU A 194 -2.83 0.04 -19.99
N SER A 195 -3.65 0.91 -20.58
CA SER A 195 -3.38 1.52 -21.88
C SER A 195 -2.05 2.28 -21.85
N GLU A 196 -1.88 3.17 -20.87
CA GLU A 196 -0.67 3.95 -20.69
C GLU A 196 0.55 3.06 -20.38
N GLN A 197 0.37 2.01 -19.56
CA GLN A 197 1.45 1.05 -19.28
C GLN A 197 1.90 0.30 -20.54
N LEU A 198 0.95 -0.18 -21.35
CA LEU A 198 1.23 -0.86 -22.61
C LEU A 198 1.94 0.07 -23.59
N GLU A 199 1.44 1.30 -23.76
CA GLU A 199 2.05 2.33 -24.61
C GLU A 199 3.50 2.61 -24.19
N ASN A 200 3.73 2.90 -22.90
CA ASN A 200 5.07 3.19 -22.37
C ASN A 200 6.03 2.01 -22.56
N MET A 201 5.55 0.78 -22.35
CA MET A 201 6.34 -0.43 -22.60
C MET A 201 6.70 -0.55 -24.08
N LEU A 202 5.77 -0.32 -25.00
CA LEU A 202 6.02 -0.38 -26.45
C LEU A 202 6.98 0.72 -26.92
N ILE A 203 6.86 1.94 -26.41
CA ILE A 203 7.83 3.03 -26.65
C ILE A 203 9.23 2.61 -26.19
N LEU A 204 9.34 1.98 -25.01
CA LEU A 204 10.61 1.51 -24.48
C LEU A 204 11.20 0.39 -25.34
N LEU A 205 10.38 -0.58 -25.76
CA LEU A 205 10.82 -1.70 -26.60
C LEU A 205 11.30 -1.25 -27.98
N THR A 206 10.70 -0.19 -28.53
CA THR A 206 11.06 0.37 -29.85
C THR A 206 12.20 1.38 -29.79
N SER A 207 12.66 1.79 -28.61
CA SER A 207 13.71 2.82 -28.45
C SER A 207 15.05 2.52 -29.15
N GLY A 208 15.32 1.25 -29.49
CA GLY A 208 16.50 0.82 -30.25
C GLY A 208 16.38 0.97 -31.76
N ASP A 209 15.19 1.23 -32.30
CA ASP A 209 14.90 1.40 -33.73
C ASP A 209 14.08 2.68 -33.96
N PRO A 210 14.74 3.80 -34.31
CA PRO A 210 14.07 5.09 -34.47
C PRO A 210 13.00 5.13 -35.56
N GLN A 211 13.11 4.30 -36.60
CA GLN A 211 12.10 4.25 -37.65
C GLN A 211 10.84 3.56 -37.13
N LEU A 212 11.01 2.38 -36.53
CA LEU A 212 9.91 1.62 -35.93
C LEU A 212 9.19 2.43 -34.85
N GLN A 213 9.94 3.15 -34.01
CA GLN A 213 9.37 4.01 -32.99
C GLN A 213 8.56 5.17 -33.59
N ALA A 214 9.06 5.81 -34.65
CA ALA A 214 8.33 6.88 -35.34
C ALA A 214 7.03 6.36 -35.99
N ASP A 215 7.10 5.20 -36.64
CA ASP A 215 5.93 4.54 -37.23
C ASP A 215 4.88 4.23 -36.14
N PHE A 216 5.31 3.79 -34.96
CA PHE A 216 4.41 3.51 -33.83
C PHE A 216 3.76 4.77 -33.25
N ILE A 217 4.52 5.84 -33.04
CA ILE A 217 3.97 7.11 -32.57
C ILE A 217 2.94 7.65 -33.57
N GLN A 218 3.24 7.57 -34.88
CA GLN A 218 2.30 7.98 -35.91
C GLN A 218 1.01 7.14 -35.86
N ALA A 219 1.12 5.81 -35.72
CA ALA A 219 -0.04 4.92 -35.63
C ALA A 219 -0.93 5.21 -34.40
N LEU A 220 -0.35 5.67 -33.28
CA LEU A 220 -1.11 6.12 -32.11
C LEU A 220 -1.89 7.43 -32.37
N GLU A 221 -1.34 8.35 -33.16
CA GLU A 221 -1.97 9.64 -33.46
C GLU A 221 -3.12 9.52 -34.49
N GLU A 222 -3.10 8.51 -35.36
CA GLU A 222 -4.05 8.38 -36.48
C GLU A 222 -5.49 7.99 -36.05
N ARG A 223 -5.75 7.70 -34.77
CA ARG A 223 -7.04 7.24 -34.25
C ARG A 223 -7.72 8.13 -33.21
N GLU A 224 -7.15 9.31 -32.89
CA GLU A 224 -7.84 10.37 -32.11
C GLU A 224 -8.89 11.13 -32.94
#